data_AF-A0A7V6HGM5-F1
#
_entry.id   AF-A0A7V6HGM5-F1
#
_cell.length_a   1.000
_cell.length_b   1.000
_cell.length_c   1.000
_cell.angle_alpha   90.00
_cell.angle_beta   90.00
_cell.angle_gamma   90.00
#
_symmetry.space_group_name_H-M   'P 1'
#
loop_
_entity.id
_entity.type
_entity.pdbx_description
1 polymer ?
#
loop_
_entity_poly.entity_id
_entity_poly.type
_entity_poly.pdbx_seq_one_letter_code
_entity_poly.pdbx_strand_id
1 'polypeptide(L)'
;MHLSFSKLFLAGLIVVGAAYGGGFATSAKLEHFLGEPICEPAQTLWQGRGGWGGIVAARDGTLVVFQSPGGSTCRRSRDGGRTWDAEILLAPDAKNGNALVDETNGDLLYINP
;
A
#
# COMPACT_ATOMS: atom_id res chain seq x y z
N MET A 1 -2.87 47.61 -48.75
CA MET A 1 -2.09 46.40 -49.10
C MET A 1 -1.62 45.78 -47.80
N HIS A 2 -2.03 44.54 -47.57
CA HIS A 2 -2.04 43.80 -46.31
C HIS A 2 -0.71 43.03 -46.13
N LEU A 3 -0.12 43.00 -44.92
CA LEU A 3 0.87 42.02 -44.39
C LEU A 3 1.21 42.45 -42.94
N SER A 4 0.61 41.91 -41.87
CA SER A 4 0.62 40.56 -41.27
C SER A 4 1.80 40.29 -40.31
N PHE A 5 1.39 40.11 -39.05
CA PHE A 5 2.01 39.61 -37.81
C PHE A 5 3.34 38.86 -37.84
N SER A 6 4.18 39.14 -36.82
CA SER A 6 4.66 38.10 -35.89
C SER A 6 5.20 38.71 -34.60
N LYS A 7 4.42 38.59 -33.51
CA LYS A 7 4.92 38.78 -32.14
C LYS A 7 5.51 37.45 -31.70
N LEU A 8 6.83 37.40 -31.58
CA LEU A 8 7.56 36.26 -31.04
C LEU A 8 7.38 36.24 -29.51
N PHE A 9 6.44 35.47 -28.99
CA PHE A 9 6.37 35.18 -27.56
C PHE A 9 7.25 33.95 -27.27
N LEU A 10 8.44 34.19 -26.72
CA LEU A 10 9.30 33.15 -26.20
C LEU A 10 8.77 32.77 -24.80
N ALA A 11 7.94 31.74 -24.73
CA ALA A 11 7.57 31.13 -23.46
C ALA A 11 8.74 30.26 -22.97
N GLY A 12 9.50 30.77 -21.99
CA GLY A 12 10.50 29.98 -21.28
C GLY A 12 9.82 28.84 -20.54
N LEU A 13 10.11 27.61 -20.94
CA LEU A 13 9.69 26.40 -20.25
C LEU A 13 10.45 26.33 -18.90
N ILE A 14 9.77 26.67 -17.81
CA ILE A 14 10.27 26.39 -16.46
C ILE A 14 10.20 24.87 -16.29
N VAL A 15 11.35 24.21 -16.37
CA VAL A 15 11.49 22.82 -15.93
C VAL A 15 11.39 22.82 -14.41
N VAL A 16 10.20 22.55 -13.90
CA VAL A 16 9.99 22.26 -12.48
C VAL A 16 10.72 20.94 -12.18
N GLY A 17 11.60 20.99 -11.19
CA GLY A 17 12.54 19.94 -10.83
C GLY A 17 11.88 18.57 -10.65
N ALA A 18 12.67 17.53 -10.95
CA ALA A 18 12.30 16.14 -10.74
C ALA A 18 11.68 15.94 -9.35
N ALA A 19 10.43 15.48 -9.32
CA ALA A 19 9.77 15.07 -8.10
C ALA A 19 10.55 13.88 -7.52
N TYR A 20 11.37 14.12 -6.50
CA TYR A 20 11.86 13.07 -5.63
C TYR A 20 10.68 12.55 -4.80
N GLY A 21 9.94 11.58 -5.33
CA GLY A 21 8.76 11.04 -4.65
C GLY A 21 8.18 9.75 -5.22
N GLY A 22 8.84 9.10 -6.18
CA GLY A 22 8.31 7.94 -6.91
C GLY A 22 8.32 6.61 -6.16
N GLY A 23 8.25 6.61 -4.83
CA GLY A 23 8.31 5.39 -4.05
C GLY A 23 7.41 5.33 -2.83
N PHE A 24 6.63 6.36 -2.50
CA PHE A 24 5.63 6.22 -1.44
C PHE A 24 4.33 5.70 -2.05
N ALA A 25 3.55 4.93 -1.28
CA ALA A 25 2.16 4.69 -1.59
C ALA A 25 1.51 6.06 -1.88
N THR A 26 1.15 6.30 -3.14
CA THR A 26 0.53 7.57 -3.51
C THR A 26 -0.79 7.62 -2.76
N SER A 27 -1.10 8.76 -2.16
CA SER A 27 -2.47 8.98 -1.67
C SER A 27 -3.44 8.61 -2.80
N ALA A 28 -4.50 7.88 -2.47
CA ALA A 28 -5.56 7.64 -3.44
C ALA A 28 -6.05 8.98 -3.99
N LYS A 29 -6.46 9.02 -5.26
CA LYS A 29 -6.92 10.26 -5.87
C LYS A 29 -8.06 10.85 -5.03
N LEU A 30 -8.10 12.18 -4.90
CA LEU A 30 -9.15 12.88 -4.12
C LEU A 30 -10.56 12.44 -4.54
N GLU A 31 -10.78 12.24 -5.84
CA GLU A 31 -12.05 11.74 -6.40
C GLU A 31 -12.52 10.40 -5.80
N HIS A 32 -11.62 9.54 -5.30
CA HIS A 32 -11.98 8.30 -4.61
C HIS A 32 -12.60 8.53 -3.22
N PHE A 33 -12.42 9.72 -2.63
CA PHE A 33 -12.93 10.07 -1.30
C PHE A 33 -14.15 10.99 -1.32
N LEU A 34 -14.50 11.54 -2.48
CA LEU A 34 -15.62 12.48 -2.62
C LEU A 34 -16.92 11.82 -3.09
N GLY A 35 -16.88 10.52 -3.41
CA GLY A 35 -18.06 9.73 -3.80
C GLY A 35 -18.78 9.09 -2.60
N GLU A 36 -19.73 8.21 -2.90
CA GLU A 36 -20.38 7.38 -1.88
C GLU A 36 -19.32 6.53 -1.16
N PRO A 37 -19.36 6.44 0.19
CA PRO A 37 -18.44 5.57 0.92
C PRO A 37 -18.57 4.12 0.42
N ILE A 38 -17.48 3.58 -0.08
CA ILE A 38 -17.43 2.17 -0.47
C ILE A 38 -16.65 1.38 0.58
N CYS A 39 -17.18 0.22 0.94
CA CYS A 39 -16.46 -0.80 1.68
C CYS A 39 -16.69 -2.10 0.92
N GLU A 40 -15.71 -2.50 0.11
CA GLU A 40 -15.73 -3.82 -0.53
C GLU A 40 -15.82 -4.89 0.57
N PRO A 41 -16.70 -5.89 0.45
CA PRO A 41 -16.87 -6.90 1.50
C PRO A 41 -15.55 -7.53 1.91
N ALA A 42 -15.27 -7.54 3.21
CA ALA A 42 -14.07 -8.15 3.76
C ALA A 42 -14.00 -9.63 3.33
N GLN A 43 -12.96 -9.98 2.59
CA GLN A 43 -12.73 -11.36 2.18
C GLN A 43 -12.28 -12.22 3.35
N THR A 44 -12.76 -13.46 3.41
CA THR A 44 -12.34 -14.42 4.44
C THR A 44 -10.99 -15.02 4.05
N LEU A 45 -9.93 -14.64 4.77
CA LEU A 45 -8.57 -15.15 4.53
C LEU A 45 -8.28 -16.48 5.24
N TRP A 46 -8.95 -16.72 6.38
CA TRP A 46 -8.87 -17.97 7.15
C TRP A 46 -10.25 -18.34 7.69
N GLN A 47 -10.52 -19.64 7.79
CA GLN A 47 -11.73 -20.17 8.43
C GLN A 47 -11.58 -20.16 9.95
N GLY A 48 -12.66 -19.87 10.69
CA GLY A 48 -12.67 -19.89 12.16
C GLY A 48 -12.47 -18.51 12.81
N ARG A 49 -11.97 -18.46 14.05
CA ARG A 49 -11.96 -17.23 14.86
C ARG A 49 -11.03 -16.15 14.27
N GLY A 50 -11.63 -15.18 13.60
CA GLY A 50 -11.00 -13.95 13.10
C GLY A 50 -10.79 -12.88 14.18
N GLY A 51 -9.97 -13.19 15.19
CA GLY A 51 -9.45 -12.18 16.12
C GLY A 51 -8.35 -11.31 15.47
N TRP A 52 -7.76 -10.41 16.24
CA TRP A 52 -6.78 -9.44 15.74
C TRP A 52 -5.39 -10.08 15.56
N GLY A 53 -4.99 -10.34 14.32
CA GLY A 53 -3.59 -10.64 13.95
C GLY A 53 -2.84 -9.44 13.37
N GLY A 54 -3.55 -8.33 13.11
CA GLY A 54 -2.96 -7.13 12.52
C GLY A 54 -2.74 -7.23 11.00
N ILE A 55 -2.56 -6.06 10.39
CA ILE A 55 -2.23 -5.88 8.98
C ILE A 55 -1.20 -4.76 8.90
N VAL A 56 -0.22 -4.91 8.00
CA VAL A 56 0.74 -3.85 7.68
C VAL A 56 0.77 -3.62 6.17
N ALA A 57 1.04 -2.37 5.78
CA ALA A 57 1.23 -1.97 4.40
C ALA A 57 2.69 -1.54 4.21
N ALA A 58 3.39 -2.22 3.31
CA ALA A 58 4.73 -1.82 2.90
C ALA A 58 4.66 -0.63 1.93
N ARG A 59 5.81 0.03 1.78
CA ARG A 59 5.97 1.24 0.98
C ARG A 59 5.53 1.09 -0.48
N ASP A 60 5.69 -0.09 -1.06
CA ASP A 60 5.33 -0.41 -2.45
C ASP A 60 3.84 -0.77 -2.64
N GLY A 61 3.03 -0.70 -1.58
CA GLY A 61 1.62 -1.10 -1.60
C GLY A 61 1.38 -2.59 -1.34
N THR A 62 2.43 -3.37 -1.05
CA THR A 62 2.30 -4.73 -0.56
C THR A 62 1.60 -4.74 0.80
N LEU A 63 0.58 -5.57 0.97
CA LEU A 63 -0.08 -5.79 2.26
C LEU A 63 0.32 -7.15 2.83
N VAL A 64 0.54 -7.20 4.15
CA VAL A 64 0.74 -8.46 4.89
C VAL A 64 -0.23 -8.52 6.06
N VAL A 65 -1.00 -9.60 6.13
CA VAL A 65 -1.95 -9.89 7.22
C VAL A 65 -1.50 -11.11 7.99
N PHE A 66 -1.72 -11.13 9.31
CA PHE A 66 -1.31 -12.26 10.15
C PHE A 66 -2.54 -12.97 10.74
N GLN A 67 -2.43 -14.29 10.88
CA GLN A 67 -3.53 -15.10 11.39
C GLN A 67 -3.69 -14.95 12.91
N SER A 68 -4.90 -14.70 13.40
CA SER A 68 -5.19 -14.70 14.84
C SER A 68 -5.21 -16.11 15.45
N PRO A 69 -4.93 -16.27 16.76
CA PRO A 69 -4.51 -15.23 17.72
C PRO A 69 -2.98 -15.09 17.79
N GLY A 70 -2.24 -15.67 16.84
CA GLY A 70 -0.82 -15.89 17.06
C GLY A 70 0.17 -15.43 16.01
N GLY A 71 -0.30 -15.06 14.83
CA GLY A 71 0.56 -14.70 13.70
C GLY A 71 1.56 -15.79 13.33
N SER A 72 1.32 -17.05 13.70
CA SER A 72 2.14 -18.19 13.27
C SER A 72 2.22 -18.29 11.76
N THR A 73 1.19 -17.79 11.08
CA THR A 73 1.16 -17.64 9.64
C THR A 73 0.74 -16.24 9.22
N CYS A 74 1.10 -15.88 7.99
CA CYS A 74 0.66 -14.66 7.33
C CYS A 74 0.25 -14.93 5.87
N ARG A 75 -0.43 -13.95 5.27
CA ARG A 75 -0.69 -13.90 3.83
C ARG A 75 -0.26 -12.55 3.29
N ARG A 76 0.16 -12.52 2.02
CA ARG A 76 0.64 -11.32 1.34
C ARG A 76 -0.23 -10.99 0.13
N SER A 77 -0.49 -9.71 -0.09
CA SER A 77 -1.10 -9.16 -1.30
C SER A 77 -0.15 -8.16 -1.94
N ARG A 78 -0.12 -8.13 -3.28
CA ARG A 78 0.67 -7.17 -4.09
C ARG A 78 -0.20 -6.21 -4.89
N ASP A 79 -1.51 -6.23 -4.65
CA ASP A 79 -2.51 -5.48 -5.40
C ASP A 79 -3.49 -4.74 -4.48
N GLY A 80 -3.01 -4.32 -3.30
CA GLY A 80 -3.80 -3.57 -2.33
C GLY A 80 -4.90 -4.39 -1.65
N GLY A 81 -4.69 -5.70 -1.53
CA GLY A 81 -5.61 -6.61 -0.84
C GLY A 81 -6.73 -7.14 -1.74
N ARG A 82 -6.61 -7.09 -3.07
CA ARG A 82 -7.62 -7.68 -3.98
C ARG A 82 -7.42 -9.19 -4.11
N THR A 83 -6.16 -9.63 -4.22
CA THR A 83 -5.77 -11.03 -4.22
C THR A 83 -4.69 -11.28 -3.17
N TRP A 84 -4.65 -12.52 -2.66
CA TRP A 84 -3.70 -12.96 -1.62
C TRP A 84 -2.98 -14.23 -2.04
N ASP A 85 -1.68 -14.25 -1.78
CA ASP A 85 -0.84 -15.42 -1.95
C ASP A 85 -1.27 -16.60 -1.06
N ALA A 86 -0.64 -17.74 -1.33
CA ALA A 86 -0.59 -18.84 -0.38
C ALA A 86 -0.08 -18.39 0.99
N GLU A 87 -0.54 -19.10 2.01
CA GLU A 87 -0.16 -18.87 3.40
C GLU A 87 1.33 -19.15 3.63
N ILE A 88 1.96 -18.29 4.43
CA ILE A 88 3.38 -18.35 4.77
C ILE A 88 3.49 -18.66 6.26
N LEU A 89 4.19 -19.74 6.61
CA LEU A 89 4.53 -20.06 7.99
C LEU A 89 5.66 -19.14 8.46
N LEU A 90 5.41 -18.39 9.54
CA LEU A 90 6.41 -17.56 10.22
C LEU A 90 7.12 -18.36 11.31
N ALA A 91 6.36 -18.90 12.26
CA ALA A 91 6.84 -19.80 13.29
C ALA A 91 5.69 -20.66 13.83
N PRO A 92 5.86 -21.99 14.01
CA PRO A 92 4.77 -22.90 14.39
C PRO A 92 4.07 -22.56 15.72
N ASP A 93 4.80 -21.95 16.64
CA ASP A 93 4.40 -21.66 18.01
C ASP A 93 4.17 -20.18 18.29
N ALA A 94 4.33 -19.30 17.30
CA ALA A 94 4.15 -17.87 17.49
C ALA A 94 2.75 -17.54 17.97
N LYS A 95 2.70 -16.71 19.02
CA LYS A 95 1.47 -16.25 19.65
C LYS A 95 1.57 -14.77 20.03
N ASN A 96 0.50 -14.01 19.82
CA ASN A 96 0.44 -12.59 20.17
C ASN A 96 1.55 -11.73 19.55
N GLY A 97 2.08 -12.14 18.40
CA GLY A 97 3.10 -11.36 17.70
C GLY A 97 2.54 -10.10 17.04
N ASN A 98 3.45 -9.23 16.60
CA ASN A 98 3.13 -7.98 15.92
C ASN A 98 4.15 -7.70 14.82
N ALA A 99 3.84 -6.80 13.89
CA ALA A 99 4.73 -6.44 12.81
C ALA A 99 4.95 -4.93 12.73
N LEU A 100 6.16 -4.55 12.34
CA LEU A 100 6.56 -3.19 11.99
C LEU A 100 7.12 -3.18 10.58
N VAL A 101 6.94 -2.05 9.90
CA VAL A 101 7.52 -1.79 8.58
C VAL A 101 8.64 -0.77 8.78
N ASP A 102 9.81 -1.06 8.23
CA ASP A 102 10.81 -0.03 7.98
C ASP A 102 10.38 0.76 6.74
N GLU A 103 9.87 1.96 6.94
CA GLU A 103 9.39 2.81 5.86
C GLU A 103 10.52 3.32 4.93
N THR A 104 11.79 3.18 5.32
CA THR A 104 12.94 3.58 4.52
C THR A 104 13.11 2.66 3.32
N ASN A 105 13.05 1.35 3.55
CA ASN A 105 13.34 0.32 2.54
C ASN A 105 12.16 -0.62 2.25
N GLY A 106 11.11 -0.60 3.07
CA GLY A 106 9.93 -1.46 2.93
C GLY A 106 10.05 -2.83 3.59
N ASP A 107 11.13 -3.08 4.36
CA ASP A 107 11.30 -4.35 5.07
C ASP A 107 10.28 -4.48 6.20
N LEU A 108 9.89 -5.72 6.50
CA LEU A 108 9.00 -6.03 7.62
C LEU A 108 9.76 -6.76 8.72
N LEU A 109 9.63 -6.27 9.94
CA LEU A 109 10.03 -6.98 11.16
C LEU A 109 8.78 -7.60 11.80
N TYR A 110 8.78 -8.92 11.95
CA TYR A 110 7.79 -9.61 12.78
C TYR A 110 8.39 -9.91 14.16
N ILE A 111 7.66 -9.53 15.20
CA ILE A 111 8.02 -9.72 16.61
C ILE A 111 7.20 -10.88 17.15
N ASN A 112 7.88 -11.94 17.57
CA ASN A 112 7.30 -13.08 18.27
C ASN A 112 7.72 -13.04 19.75
N PRO A 113 6.83 -12.69 20.69
CA PRO A 113 7.14 -12.52 22.11
C PRO A 113 7.35 -13.83 22.89
#